data_AF-G1QCH6-F1
#
_entry.id   AF-G1QCH6-F1
#
_cell.length_a   1.000
_cell.length_b   1.000
_cell.length_c   1.000
_cell.angle_alpha   90.00
_cell.angle_beta   90.00
_cell.angle_gamma   90.00
#
_symmetry.space_group_name_H-M   'P 1'
#
loop_
_entity.id
_entity.type
_entity.pdbx_description
1 polymer ?
#
loop_
_entity_poly.entity_id
_entity_poly.type
_entity_poly.pdbx_seq_one_letter_code
_entity_poly.pdbx_strand_id
1 'polypeptide(L)'
;MSLPRPRRGDQLLFLGIVVLVVLAIFLLFYALLWKAGDLINLPNLRIGFYNFCLWNESASCLQCHQFPELEALGLPQGALALARLGVYGALVLTLFVPLPLLLARCNRSEGEWHLAVCFLAMASMLLAGGLGLFLTYTWKWVTPSLLGPGFLALAAAQALLVLLLMTTVMFPQRADDKSKLESC
;
A
#
# COMPACT_ATOMS: atom_id res chain seq x y z
N MET A 1 9.19 34.29 31.42
CA MET A 1 9.33 32.84 31.63
C MET A 1 8.64 32.10 30.50
N SER A 2 9.30 31.07 30.00
CA SER A 2 9.09 30.33 28.74
C SER A 2 7.71 29.70 28.53
N LEU A 3 7.21 29.72 27.27
CA LEU A 3 6.81 28.51 26.54
C LEU A 3 6.63 28.76 25.01
N PRO A 4 7.69 28.66 24.18
CA PRO A 4 7.52 28.52 22.73
C PRO A 4 7.36 27.02 22.42
N ARG A 5 6.15 26.46 22.62
CA ARG A 5 5.89 25.01 22.46
C ARG A 5 4.95 24.55 21.32
N PRO A 6 4.37 25.39 20.44
CA PRO A 6 3.61 24.87 19.29
C PRO A 6 4.53 24.38 18.14
N ARG A 7 5.65 25.08 17.88
CA ARG A 7 6.53 24.81 16.72
C ARG A 7 7.19 23.42 16.71
N ARG A 8 7.47 22.84 17.89
CA ARG A 8 8.09 21.51 18.02
C ARG A 8 7.09 20.37 17.80
N GLY A 9 5.82 20.56 18.19
CA GLY A 9 4.77 19.55 18.02
C GLY A 9 4.44 19.33 16.53
N ASP A 10 4.21 20.41 15.79
CA ASP A 10 3.88 20.35 14.37
C ASP A 10 5.02 19.77 13.52
N GLN A 11 6.28 20.02 13.91
CA GLN A 11 7.44 19.47 13.25
C GLN A 11 7.60 17.97 13.51
N LEU A 12 7.32 17.51 14.74
CA LEU A 12 7.33 16.08 15.08
C LEU A 12 6.19 15.33 14.39
N LEU A 13 5.00 15.93 14.28
CA LEU A 13 3.87 15.35 13.55
C LEU A 13 4.19 15.21 12.06
N PHE A 14 4.73 16.26 11.43
CA PHE A 14 5.13 16.20 10.02
C PHE A 14 6.23 15.16 9.78
N LEU A 15 7.24 15.11 10.64
CA LEU A 15 8.28 14.08 10.57
C LEU A 15 7.67 12.67 10.72
N GLY A 16 6.71 12.50 11.63
CA GLY A 16 5.97 11.26 11.79
C GLY A 16 5.22 10.85 10.51
N ILE A 17 4.53 11.79 9.86
CA ILE A 17 3.85 11.55 8.58
C ILE A 17 4.86 11.10 7.52
N VAL A 18 5.99 11.80 7.38
CA VAL A 18 7.04 11.44 6.41
C VAL A 18 7.57 10.03 6.66
N VAL A 19 7.86 9.68 7.93
CA VAL A 19 8.32 8.33 8.30
C VAL A 19 7.28 7.27 7.98
N LEU A 20 6.00 7.52 8.27
CA LEU A 20 4.90 6.61 7.95
C LEU A 20 4.76 6.40 6.43
N VAL A 21 4.90 7.46 5.63
CA VAL A 21 4.88 7.36 4.15
C VAL A 21 6.04 6.50 3.65
N VAL A 22 7.27 6.75 4.13
CA VAL A 22 8.45 5.96 3.75
C VAL A 22 8.26 4.48 4.14
N LEU A 23 7.72 4.21 5.32
CA LEU A 23 7.44 2.85 5.77
C LEU A 23 6.38 2.15 4.91
N ALA A 24 5.30 2.86 4.55
CA ALA A 24 4.27 2.34 3.66
C ALA A 24 4.85 2.00 2.27
N ILE A 25 5.65 2.90 1.68
CA ILE A 25 6.36 2.66 0.42
C ILE A 25 7.25 1.42 0.55
N PHE A 26 8.07 1.34 1.59
CA PHE A 26 8.97 0.21 1.82
C PHE A 26 8.22 -1.13 1.88
N LEU A 27 7.10 -1.19 2.62
CA LEU A 27 6.29 -2.40 2.72
C LEU A 27 5.65 -2.80 1.38
N LEU A 28 5.17 -1.83 0.61
CA LEU A 28 4.63 -2.09 -0.74
C LEU A 28 5.71 -2.60 -1.69
N PHE A 29 6.90 -1.99 -1.68
CA PHE A 29 8.06 -2.48 -2.45
C PHE A 29 8.46 -3.90 -2.03
N TYR A 30 8.54 -4.15 -0.72
CA TYR A 30 8.89 -5.45 -0.18
C TYR A 30 7.88 -6.52 -0.60
N ALA A 31 6.58 -6.26 -0.48
CA ALA A 31 5.56 -7.22 -0.84
C ALA A 31 5.47 -7.45 -2.35
N LEU A 32 5.44 -6.37 -3.15
CA LEU A 32 5.11 -6.45 -4.56
C LEU A 32 6.31 -6.73 -5.46
N LEU A 33 7.47 -6.14 -5.15
CA LEU A 33 8.66 -6.31 -5.98
C LEU A 33 9.60 -7.36 -5.38
N TRP A 34 9.93 -7.26 -4.08
CA TRP A 34 10.89 -8.17 -3.47
C TRP A 34 10.33 -9.58 -3.26
N LYS A 35 9.07 -9.68 -2.82
CA LYS A 35 8.34 -10.96 -2.68
C LYS A 35 7.49 -11.31 -3.90
N ALA A 36 7.72 -10.64 -5.03
CA ALA A 36 7.02 -10.86 -6.31
C ALA A 36 5.48 -10.78 -6.23
N GLY A 37 4.93 -10.17 -5.17
CA GLY A 37 3.49 -10.17 -4.93
C GLY A 37 2.93 -11.52 -4.49
N ASP A 38 3.75 -12.42 -3.96
CA ASP A 38 3.32 -13.71 -3.42
C ASP A 38 2.68 -13.52 -2.04
N LEU A 39 1.40 -13.88 -1.92
CA LEU A 39 0.67 -13.93 -0.65
C LEU A 39 0.98 -15.22 0.11
N ILE A 40 1.18 -16.32 -0.61
CA ILE A 40 1.56 -17.62 -0.07
C ILE A 40 2.81 -18.07 -0.84
N ASN A 41 3.88 -18.43 -0.12
CA ASN A 41 5.11 -18.91 -0.72
C ASN A 41 5.64 -20.11 0.07
N LEU A 42 5.03 -21.27 -0.18
CA LEU A 42 5.43 -22.57 0.36
C LEU A 42 6.00 -23.46 -0.75
N PRO A 43 6.82 -24.48 -0.39
CA PRO A 43 7.40 -25.40 -1.36
C PRO A 43 6.36 -26.23 -2.13
N ASN A 44 5.12 -26.32 -1.61
CA ASN A 44 4.02 -27.08 -2.21
C ASN A 44 2.88 -26.17 -2.69
N LEU A 45 2.95 -24.85 -2.45
CA LEU A 45 1.88 -23.92 -2.81
C LEU A 45 2.42 -22.50 -2.95
N ARG A 46 2.27 -21.90 -4.13
CA ARG A 46 2.62 -20.50 -4.36
C ARG A 46 1.44 -19.76 -4.97
N ILE A 47 0.93 -18.78 -4.25
CA ILE A 47 -0.20 -17.95 -4.71
C ILE A 47 0.22 -16.49 -4.59
N GLY A 48 0.25 -15.81 -5.72
CA GLY A 48 0.58 -14.40 -5.85
C GLY A 48 -0.12 -13.78 -7.04
N PHE A 49 0.02 -12.45 -7.19
CA PHE A 49 -0.64 -11.73 -8.26
C PHE A 49 -0.19 -12.18 -9.66
N TYR A 50 1.08 -12.57 -9.80
CA TYR A 50 1.67 -13.06 -11.07
C TYR A 50 1.98 -14.56 -11.06
N ASN A 51 2.20 -15.14 -9.88
CA ASN A 51 2.59 -16.54 -9.74
C ASN A 51 1.43 -17.33 -9.15
N PHE A 52 0.87 -18.27 -9.90
CA PHE A 52 -0.17 -19.16 -9.41
C PHE A 52 0.26 -20.60 -9.63
N CYS A 53 0.80 -21.24 -8.59
CA CYS A 53 1.38 -22.57 -8.68
C CYS A 53 0.81 -23.51 -7.62
N LEU A 54 0.27 -24.63 -8.08
CA LEU A 54 -0.33 -25.68 -7.26
C LEU A 54 0.56 -26.93 -7.28
N TRP A 55 0.53 -27.71 -6.21
CA TRP A 55 1.18 -29.02 -6.19
C TRP A 55 0.46 -29.99 -7.13
N ASN A 56 1.17 -30.59 -8.07
CA ASN A 56 0.65 -31.65 -8.92
C ASN A 56 1.11 -33.02 -8.37
N GLU A 57 0.16 -33.78 -7.82
CA GLU A 57 0.42 -35.12 -7.28
C GLU A 57 0.95 -36.10 -8.33
N SER A 58 0.47 -36.00 -9.59
CA SER A 58 0.88 -36.89 -10.68
C SER A 58 2.32 -36.65 -11.15
N ALA A 59 2.77 -35.40 -11.11
CA ALA A 59 4.12 -35.02 -11.53
C ALA A 59 5.11 -34.90 -10.36
N SER A 60 4.62 -35.03 -9.11
CA SER A 60 5.38 -34.80 -7.87
C SER A 60 6.16 -33.48 -7.89
N CYS A 61 5.60 -32.46 -8.54
CA CYS A 61 6.25 -31.16 -8.73
C CYS A 61 5.24 -30.01 -8.65
N LEU A 62 5.76 -28.81 -8.42
CA LEU A 62 4.97 -27.58 -8.40
C LEU A 62 4.66 -27.16 -9.84
N GLN A 63 3.38 -27.11 -10.20
CA GLN A 63 2.95 -26.69 -11.53
C GLN A 63 2.38 -25.28 -11.47
N CYS A 64 3.03 -24.36 -12.19
CA CYS A 64 2.56 -22.98 -12.33
C CYS A 64 1.58 -22.90 -13.49
N HIS A 65 0.40 -22.37 -13.22
CA HIS A 65 -0.66 -22.17 -14.20
C HIS A 65 -0.54 -20.77 -14.77
N GLN A 66 -0.84 -20.64 -16.07
CA GLN A 66 -0.99 -19.37 -16.76
C GLN A 66 -2.41 -19.29 -17.34
N PHE A 67 -2.73 -18.18 -18.02
CA PHE A 67 -3.95 -18.14 -18.83
C PHE A 67 -3.72 -18.99 -20.09
N PRO A 68 -4.66 -19.88 -20.47
CA PRO A 68 -6.07 -19.98 -20.06
C PRO A 68 -6.37 -20.95 -18.90
N GLU A 69 -5.38 -21.65 -18.33
CA GLU A 69 -5.60 -22.66 -17.29
C GLU A 69 -6.18 -22.07 -15.99
N LEU A 70 -5.78 -20.84 -15.61
CA LEU A 70 -6.37 -20.13 -14.47
C LEU A 70 -7.87 -19.91 -14.65
N GLU A 71 -8.30 -19.61 -15.88
CA GLU A 71 -9.71 -19.33 -16.17
C GLU A 71 -10.54 -20.61 -16.09
N ALA A 72 -9.98 -21.74 -16.53
CA ALA A 72 -10.58 -23.07 -16.32
C ALA A 72 -10.68 -23.44 -14.82
N LEU A 73 -9.78 -22.93 -13.98
CA LEU A 73 -9.82 -23.09 -12.52
C LEU A 73 -10.78 -22.09 -11.83
N GLY A 74 -11.47 -21.23 -12.60
CA GLY A 74 -12.43 -20.26 -12.08
C GLY A 74 -11.83 -18.92 -11.64
N LEU A 75 -10.58 -18.61 -12.03
CA LEU A 75 -9.95 -17.30 -11.87
C LEU A 75 -10.11 -16.47 -13.16
N PRO A 76 -11.07 -15.54 -13.25
CA PRO A 76 -11.27 -14.78 -14.46
C PRO A 76 -10.09 -13.81 -14.69
N GLN A 77 -9.60 -13.77 -15.93
CA GLN A 77 -8.46 -12.92 -16.31
C GLN A 77 -8.72 -11.44 -15.97
N GLY A 78 -9.94 -10.96 -16.21
CA GLY A 78 -10.34 -9.59 -15.91
C GLY A 78 -10.23 -9.25 -14.42
N ALA A 79 -10.62 -10.18 -13.53
CA ALA A 79 -10.51 -9.94 -12.09
C ALA A 79 -9.05 -9.92 -11.62
N LEU A 80 -8.20 -10.80 -12.16
CA LEU A 80 -6.78 -10.79 -11.82
C LEU A 80 -6.09 -9.52 -12.33
N ALA A 81 -6.45 -9.05 -13.52
CA ALA A 81 -5.97 -7.79 -14.08
C ALA A 81 -6.38 -6.59 -13.20
N LEU A 82 -7.65 -6.54 -12.76
CA LEU A 82 -8.14 -5.50 -11.85
C LEU A 82 -7.46 -5.56 -10.49
N ALA A 83 -7.22 -6.76 -9.94
CA ALA A 83 -6.49 -6.93 -8.69
C ALA A 83 -5.05 -6.40 -8.81
N ARG A 84 -4.36 -6.73 -9.90
CA ARG A 84 -3.01 -6.21 -10.20
C ARG A 84 -3.03 -4.68 -10.34
N LEU A 85 -3.98 -4.14 -11.11
CA LEU A 85 -4.11 -2.70 -11.30
C LEU A 85 -4.37 -1.99 -9.96
N GLY A 86 -5.21 -2.55 -9.09
CA GLY A 86 -5.44 -2.02 -7.75
C GLY A 86 -4.17 -2.00 -6.90
N VAL A 87 -3.54 -3.16 -6.73
CA VAL A 87 -2.42 -3.28 -5.78
C VAL A 87 -1.16 -2.57 -6.27
N TYR A 88 -0.82 -2.64 -7.57
CA TYR A 88 0.31 -1.92 -8.13
C TYR A 88 0.01 -0.43 -8.37
N GLY A 89 -1.23 -0.09 -8.70
CA GLY A 89 -1.67 1.30 -8.77
C GLY A 89 -1.56 2.01 -7.43
N ALA A 90 -1.87 1.31 -6.33
CA ALA A 90 -1.66 1.84 -4.99
C ALA A 90 -0.19 2.15 -4.69
N LEU A 91 0.74 1.29 -5.11
CA LEU A 91 2.18 1.55 -5.00
C LEU A 91 2.59 2.83 -5.74
N VAL A 92 2.16 2.98 -7.00
CA VAL A 92 2.47 4.15 -7.81
C VAL A 92 1.92 5.43 -7.16
N LEU A 93 0.66 5.43 -6.73
CA LEU A 93 0.09 6.61 -6.06
C LEU A 93 0.79 6.93 -4.75
N THR A 94 1.13 5.91 -3.94
CA THR A 94 1.85 6.11 -2.67
C THR A 94 3.25 6.71 -2.90
N LEU A 95 3.93 6.36 -4.00
CA LEU A 95 5.20 6.97 -4.40
C LEU A 95 5.09 8.46 -4.72
N PHE A 96 3.93 8.92 -5.20
CA PHE A 96 3.70 10.32 -5.50
C PHE A 96 3.31 11.16 -4.27
N VAL A 97 2.94 10.55 -3.13
CA VAL A 97 2.52 11.27 -1.90
C VAL A 97 3.59 12.19 -1.27
N PRO A 98 4.89 11.84 -1.21
CA PRO A 98 5.91 12.69 -0.59
C PRO A 98 6.02 14.08 -1.22
N LEU A 99 5.90 14.19 -2.54
CA LEU A 99 6.06 15.45 -3.27
C LEU A 99 5.00 16.52 -2.87
N PRO A 100 3.68 16.28 -2.99
CA PRO A 100 2.66 17.23 -2.57
C PRO A 100 2.69 17.48 -1.06
N LEU A 101 3.07 16.51 -0.21
CA LEU A 101 3.26 16.76 1.22
C LEU A 101 4.39 17.76 1.51
N LEU A 102 5.52 17.63 0.82
CA LEU A 102 6.65 18.54 0.96
C LEU A 102 6.31 19.93 0.38
N LEU A 103 5.65 19.99 -0.77
CA LEU A 103 5.22 21.24 -1.40
C LEU A 103 4.17 21.96 -0.55
N ALA A 104 3.18 21.25 -0.01
CA ALA A 104 2.22 21.80 0.93
C ALA A 104 2.92 22.37 2.17
N ARG A 105 3.95 21.67 2.67
CA ARG A 105 4.74 22.15 3.82
C ARG A 105 5.56 23.41 3.51
N CYS A 106 6.31 23.42 2.42
CA CYS A 106 7.20 24.53 2.02
C CYS A 106 6.39 25.76 1.57
N ASN A 107 5.38 25.56 0.72
CA ASN A 107 4.62 26.66 0.09
C ASN A 107 3.31 27.01 0.81
N ARG A 108 2.95 26.28 1.88
CA ARG A 108 1.63 26.38 2.56
C ARG A 108 0.46 26.30 1.56
N SER A 109 0.60 25.46 0.54
CA SER A 109 -0.41 25.27 -0.50
C SER A 109 -1.47 24.27 -0.05
N GLU A 110 -2.69 24.76 0.21
CA GLU A 110 -3.84 23.91 0.51
C GLU A 110 -4.16 22.94 -0.65
N GLY A 111 -3.94 23.37 -1.89
CA GLY A 111 -4.15 22.52 -3.08
C GLY A 111 -3.24 21.29 -3.09
N GLU A 112 -1.96 21.47 -2.74
CA GLU A 112 -1.01 20.35 -2.64
C GLU A 112 -1.35 19.43 -1.47
N TRP A 113 -1.83 19.99 -0.34
CA TRP A 113 -2.29 19.17 0.77
C TRP A 113 -3.49 18.30 0.38
N HIS A 114 -4.48 18.88 -0.30
CA HIS A 114 -5.62 18.15 -0.85
C HIS A 114 -5.20 17.09 -1.87
N LEU A 115 -4.22 17.39 -2.72
CA LEU A 115 -3.67 16.42 -3.67
C LEU A 115 -3.04 15.21 -2.94
N ALA A 116 -2.27 15.44 -1.88
CA ALA A 116 -1.71 14.38 -1.04
C ALA A 116 -2.81 13.50 -0.41
N VAL A 117 -3.86 14.13 0.12
CA VAL A 117 -5.03 13.42 0.68
C VAL A 117 -5.74 12.59 -0.40
N CYS A 118 -5.93 13.14 -1.60
CA CYS A 118 -6.52 12.41 -2.74
C CYS A 118 -5.68 11.19 -3.13
N PHE A 119 -4.35 11.33 -3.22
CA PHE A 119 -3.46 10.20 -3.52
C PHE A 119 -3.52 9.13 -2.42
N LEU A 120 -3.51 9.51 -1.14
CA LEU A 120 -3.64 8.56 -0.03
C LEU A 120 -4.98 7.82 -0.05
N ALA A 121 -6.09 8.53 -0.29
CA ALA A 121 -7.41 7.95 -0.36
C ALA A 121 -7.52 6.94 -1.51
N MET A 122 -7.08 7.33 -2.71
CA MET A 122 -7.11 6.45 -3.88
C MET A 122 -6.17 5.25 -3.73
N ALA A 123 -4.97 5.44 -3.18
CA ALA A 123 -4.04 4.34 -2.90
C ALA A 123 -4.64 3.33 -1.91
N SER A 124 -5.25 3.81 -0.82
CA SER A 124 -5.92 2.97 0.18
C SER A 124 -7.09 2.18 -0.42
N MET A 125 -7.92 2.82 -1.24
CA MET A 125 -9.04 2.16 -1.91
C MET A 125 -8.58 1.11 -2.91
N LEU A 126 -7.56 1.42 -3.72
CA LEU A 126 -7.02 0.51 -4.73
C LEU A 126 -6.30 -0.68 -4.11
N LEU A 127 -5.56 -0.49 -3.02
CA LEU A 127 -4.89 -1.59 -2.31
C LEU A 127 -5.91 -2.52 -1.64
N ALA A 128 -6.88 -1.97 -0.88
CA ALA A 128 -7.94 -2.76 -0.27
C ALA A 128 -8.80 -3.49 -1.31
N GLY A 129 -9.20 -2.77 -2.37
CA GLY A 129 -10.01 -3.32 -3.45
C GLY A 129 -9.28 -4.41 -4.22
N GLY A 130 -8.03 -4.17 -4.63
CA GLY A 130 -7.25 -5.13 -5.39
C GLY A 130 -6.88 -6.38 -4.57
N LEU A 131 -6.49 -6.20 -3.30
CA LEU A 131 -6.20 -7.31 -2.41
C LEU A 131 -7.47 -8.10 -2.06
N GLY A 132 -8.57 -7.42 -1.75
CA GLY A 132 -9.86 -8.04 -1.45
C GLY A 132 -10.42 -8.82 -2.64
N LEU A 133 -10.35 -8.25 -3.85
CA LEU A 133 -10.76 -8.92 -5.08
C LEU A 133 -9.94 -10.21 -5.27
N PHE A 134 -8.60 -10.12 -5.17
CA PHE A 134 -7.73 -11.29 -5.31
C PHE A 134 -8.07 -12.38 -4.30
N LEU A 135 -8.16 -12.04 -3.02
CA LEU A 135 -8.50 -12.98 -1.96
C LEU A 135 -9.87 -13.63 -2.15
N THR A 136 -10.86 -12.87 -2.63
CA THR A 136 -12.21 -13.40 -2.88
C THR A 136 -12.18 -14.50 -3.94
N TYR A 137 -11.43 -14.30 -5.02
CA TYR A 137 -11.31 -15.30 -6.08
C TYR A 137 -10.40 -16.47 -5.71
N THR A 138 -9.34 -16.23 -4.94
CA THR A 138 -8.42 -17.30 -4.52
C THR A 138 -8.81 -17.96 -3.20
N TRP A 139 -9.93 -17.58 -2.60
CA TRP A 139 -10.34 -17.99 -1.24
C TRP A 139 -10.33 -19.51 -1.04
N LYS A 140 -10.73 -20.26 -2.07
CA LYS A 140 -10.77 -21.74 -2.04
C LYS A 140 -9.41 -22.39 -1.82
N TRP A 141 -8.32 -21.69 -2.16
CA TRP A 141 -6.95 -22.18 -2.00
C TRP A 141 -6.16 -21.45 -0.92
N VAL A 142 -6.67 -20.32 -0.42
CA VAL A 142 -6.03 -19.52 0.61
C VAL A 142 -6.50 -19.99 1.97
N THR A 143 -5.61 -20.64 2.72
CA THR A 143 -5.82 -20.87 4.15
C THR A 143 -5.12 -19.75 4.93
N PRO A 144 -5.79 -19.10 5.91
CA PRO A 144 -5.22 -17.96 6.62
C PRO A 144 -3.92 -18.28 7.38
N SER A 145 -3.73 -19.53 7.82
CA SER A 145 -2.50 -19.99 8.48
C SER A 145 -1.29 -20.08 7.54
N LEU A 146 -1.52 -20.12 6.22
CA LEU A 146 -0.50 -20.24 5.18
C LEU A 146 -0.12 -18.89 4.58
N LEU A 147 -0.73 -17.78 5.05
CA LEU A 147 -0.40 -16.45 4.59
C LEU A 147 1.03 -16.08 4.98
N GLY A 148 1.82 -15.75 3.96
CA GLY A 148 3.23 -15.46 4.09
C GLY A 148 3.52 -14.00 4.47
N PRO A 149 4.81 -13.66 4.57
CA PRO A 149 5.25 -12.32 4.91
C PRO A 149 4.84 -11.26 3.89
N GLY A 150 4.59 -11.63 2.63
CA GLY A 150 4.09 -10.72 1.60
C GLY A 150 2.69 -10.21 1.93
N PHE A 151 1.78 -11.10 2.34
CA PHE A 151 0.44 -10.70 2.78
C PHE A 151 0.48 -9.80 4.02
N LEU A 152 1.28 -10.16 5.04
CA LEU A 152 1.43 -9.35 6.25
C LEU A 152 1.94 -7.94 5.94
N ALA A 153 2.88 -7.82 5.00
CA ALA A 153 3.38 -6.53 4.56
C ALA A 153 2.30 -5.70 3.84
N LEU A 154 1.46 -6.30 3.00
CA LEU A 154 0.34 -5.60 2.35
C LEU A 154 -0.73 -5.17 3.36
N ALA A 155 -1.07 -6.02 4.32
CA ALA A 155 -2.01 -5.69 5.38
C ALA A 155 -1.49 -4.55 6.28
N ALA A 156 -0.20 -4.59 6.63
CA ALA A 156 0.46 -3.51 7.36
C ALA A 156 0.51 -2.21 6.53
N ALA A 157 0.84 -2.29 5.22
CA ALA A 157 0.82 -1.14 4.33
C ALA A 157 -0.59 -0.52 4.25
N GLN A 158 -1.64 -1.34 4.15
CA GLN A 158 -3.03 -0.87 4.18
C GLN A 158 -3.36 -0.13 5.48
N ALA A 159 -2.98 -0.69 6.63
CA ALA A 159 -3.19 -0.04 7.93
C ALA A 159 -2.45 1.30 8.01
N LEU A 160 -1.21 1.38 7.51
CA LEU A 160 -0.44 2.62 7.47
C LEU A 160 -1.06 3.65 6.52
N LEU A 161 -1.56 3.25 5.36
CA LEU A 161 -2.24 4.17 4.43
C LEU A 161 -3.51 4.76 5.06
N VAL A 162 -4.30 3.96 5.78
CA VAL A 162 -5.47 4.44 6.52
C VAL A 162 -5.05 5.39 7.64
N LEU A 163 -4.00 5.06 8.40
CA LEU A 163 -3.48 5.94 9.44
C LEU A 163 -2.97 7.26 8.87
N LEU A 164 -2.23 7.22 7.76
CA LEU A 164 -1.76 8.40 7.02
C LEU A 164 -2.93 9.26 6.54
N LEU A 165 -3.96 8.65 5.98
CA LEU A 165 -5.16 9.36 5.55
C LEU A 165 -5.86 10.04 6.74
N MET A 166 -6.04 9.32 7.86
CA MET A 166 -6.67 9.88 9.06
C MET A 166 -5.84 11.03 9.64
N THR A 167 -4.52 10.88 9.74
CA THR A 167 -3.64 11.93 10.28
C THR A 167 -3.61 13.16 9.38
N THR A 168 -3.53 13.00 8.06
CA THR A 168 -3.54 14.11 7.10
C THR A 168 -4.89 14.84 7.03
N VAL A 169 -6.01 14.15 7.27
CA VAL A 169 -7.34 14.75 7.34
C VAL A 169 -7.62 15.42 8.69
N MET A 170 -7.24 14.80 9.80
CA MET A 170 -7.51 15.32 11.16
C MET A 170 -6.57 16.44 11.58
N PHE A 171 -5.35 16.45 11.05
CA PHE A 171 -4.37 17.52 11.26
C PHE A 171 -4.10 18.24 9.94
N PRO A 172 -5.13 18.91 9.35
CA PRO A 172 -4.87 19.80 8.23
C PRO A 172 -3.88 20.86 8.72
N GLN A 173 -2.98 21.35 7.85
CA GLN A 173 -2.10 22.47 8.19
C GLN A 173 -2.94 23.65 8.68
N ARG A 174 -3.22 23.74 9.99
CA ARG A 174 -3.76 24.93 10.63
C ARG A 174 -2.64 25.95 10.59
N ALA A 175 -2.62 26.71 9.50
CA ALA A 175 -1.76 27.86 9.31
C ALA A 175 -2.27 29.03 10.16
N ASP A 176 -2.21 28.90 11.47
CA ASP A 176 -2.18 30.04 12.39
C ASP A 176 -0.97 29.86 13.29
N ASP A 177 0.19 30.30 12.79
CA ASP A 177 0.79 31.54 13.30
C ASP A 177 2.03 31.94 12.50
N LYS A 178 2.33 33.23 12.53
CA LYS A 178 3.48 33.88 11.87
C LYS A 178 4.81 33.26 12.32
N SER A 179 5.51 32.57 11.43
CA SER A 179 6.96 32.75 11.28
C SER A 179 7.43 32.01 10.03
N LYS A 180 8.18 32.75 9.20
CA LYS A 180 8.96 32.22 8.09
C LYS A 180 9.77 31.02 8.59
N LEU A 181 9.56 29.87 7.98
CA LEU A 181 10.52 28.77 8.08
C LEU A 181 11.59 29.05 7.03
N GLU A 182 12.62 29.78 7.41
CA GLU A 182 13.88 29.83 6.65
C GLU A 182 14.54 28.46 6.81
N SER A 183 14.21 27.56 5.87
CA SER A 183 15.03 26.49 5.30
C SER A 183 14.05 25.43 4.76
N CYS A 184 13.66 25.61 3.50
CA CYS A 184 13.74 24.51 2.54
C CYS A 184 15.19 24.56 2.03
#